data_AF-A0A673CYJ2-F1
#
_entry.id   AF-A0A673CYJ2-F1
#
_cell.length_a   1.000
_cell.length_b   1.000
_cell.length_c   1.000
_cell.angle_alpha   90.00
_cell.angle_beta   90.00
_cell.angle_gamma   90.00
#
_symmetry.space_group_name_H-M   'P 1'
#
loop_
_entity.id
_entity.type
_entity.pdbx_description
1 polymer ?
#
loop_
_entity_poly.entity_id
_entity_poly.type
_entity_poly.pdbx_seq_one_letter_code
_entity_poly.pdbx_strand_id
1 'polypeptide(L)'
;KNKEGENNDKFFTHPRNPKALAAYLFAHNHLFYMMELLTGLLLMMLSLCEAPAVPSLRLDVYVHATLELLALVMVAFELCMKLRWLGFHTFIRHKRTMVKTCVLLLQFVEAIVVLIRQTSHVRVTRALRPIFLVDCRYCGAVRRNLRQIFQSLPPFIDILLLLLFFMVIFAILGKSYYFNLQYNKSYFNTLENSLVSLFVLLTTANFPDVMMPAYSKNRWSCVFFIVYLSIELYFIMNLLLAVVFDTFNDVEKMKFKSLLLHKRSAIDHAFQLLVSRQRPMGVSLKQFDGLMRFYRPRMSARDRFLTYKALNTSGAPMLSLEDFYKFYEVTGLKWKARRSGEYWFDDLPHTTFLIFKGINLLVKSKAFQYAMYVVVAINGVWILVETYTLNSGFSWSRFVPWSYIVFLTIYGVEVLLKITGLGPVAYFSSGWNLFDFSVTVFAFLGLIALAFDMEPFYFIVVLRPLQLLRLFKIKQRYRNVLDTMFELFPRMASLGLTLIIFYYSFAIVGMEFFAGVVYPNCCK
;
A
#
# COMPACT_ATOMS: atom_id res chain seq x y z
N LYS A 1 25.72 -12.00 -7.07
CA LYS A 1 25.37 -12.89 -5.95
C LYS A 1 24.67 -12.18 -4.81
N ASN A 2 25.28 -11.29 -4.01
CA ASN A 2 24.53 -10.62 -2.91
C ASN A 2 23.31 -9.80 -3.39
N LYS A 3 23.44 -9.04 -4.49
CA LYS A 3 22.29 -8.36 -5.11
C LYS A 3 21.23 -9.33 -5.64
N GLU A 4 21.63 -10.47 -6.21
CA GLU A 4 20.71 -11.52 -6.68
C GLU A 4 19.97 -12.19 -5.50
N GLY A 5 20.68 -12.41 -4.39
CA GLY A 5 20.11 -12.94 -3.15
C GLY A 5 19.05 -12.01 -2.56
N GLU A 6 19.33 -10.71 -2.51
CA GLU A 6 18.40 -9.68 -2.06
C GLU A 6 17.17 -9.57 -2.98
N ASN A 7 17.38 -9.67 -4.28
CA ASN A 7 16.32 -9.60 -5.30
C ASN A 7 15.49 -10.89 -5.41
N ASN A 8 15.94 -11.99 -4.80
CA ASN A 8 15.39 -13.33 -5.01
C ASN A 8 15.45 -13.78 -6.49
N ASP A 9 16.56 -13.47 -7.15
CA ASP A 9 16.89 -13.95 -8.49
C ASP A 9 17.62 -15.29 -8.42
N LYS A 10 17.26 -16.23 -9.30
CA LYS A 10 17.85 -17.58 -9.27
C LYS A 10 19.32 -17.55 -9.71
N PHE A 11 20.20 -18.27 -9.00
CA PHE A 11 21.64 -18.23 -9.26
C PHE A 11 22.10 -18.87 -10.58
N PHE A 12 21.27 -19.66 -11.27
CA PHE A 12 21.66 -20.31 -12.53
C PHE A 12 21.87 -19.29 -13.68
N THR A 13 21.28 -18.09 -13.58
CA THR A 13 21.41 -17.01 -14.57
C THR A 13 22.55 -16.04 -14.24
N HIS A 14 23.47 -16.43 -13.34
CA HIS A 14 24.58 -15.58 -12.95
C HIS A 14 25.49 -15.30 -14.17
N PRO A 15 25.78 -14.01 -14.49
CA PRO A 15 26.55 -13.67 -15.68
C PRO A 15 28.00 -14.18 -15.56
N ARG A 16 28.42 -15.02 -16.51
CA ARG A 16 29.80 -15.54 -16.60
C ARG A 16 30.67 -14.81 -17.64
N ASN A 17 30.04 -14.21 -18.65
CA ASN A 17 30.70 -13.56 -19.78
C ASN A 17 30.53 -12.03 -19.70
N PRO A 18 31.46 -11.22 -20.25
CA PRO A 18 31.36 -9.76 -20.23
C PRO A 18 30.08 -9.24 -20.91
N LYS A 19 29.65 -9.89 -22.00
CA LYS A 19 28.37 -9.58 -22.68
C LYS A 19 27.15 -9.80 -21.77
N ALA A 20 27.16 -10.89 -20.99
CA ALA A 20 26.09 -11.20 -20.04
C ALA A 20 26.12 -10.25 -18.84
N LEU A 21 27.31 -9.83 -18.39
CA LEU A 21 27.47 -8.85 -17.33
C LEU A 21 26.92 -7.47 -17.75
N ALA A 22 27.24 -7.02 -18.96
CA ALA A 22 26.69 -5.77 -19.50
C ALA A 22 25.16 -5.80 -19.59
N ALA A 23 24.58 -6.92 -20.05
CA ALA A 23 23.13 -7.11 -20.09
C ALA A 23 22.50 -7.12 -18.68
N TYR A 24 23.14 -7.80 -17.72
CA TYR A 24 22.71 -7.82 -16.32
C TYR A 24 22.72 -6.42 -15.70
N LEU A 25 23.81 -5.66 -15.88
CA LEU A 25 23.95 -4.30 -15.37
C LEU A 25 22.92 -3.34 -15.98
N PHE A 26 22.64 -3.49 -17.28
CA PHE A 26 21.61 -2.70 -17.96
C PHE A 26 20.20 -2.98 -17.38
N ALA A 27 19.83 -4.27 -17.27
CA ALA A 27 18.53 -4.68 -16.75
C ALA A 27 18.33 -4.39 -15.25
N HIS A 28 19.42 -4.27 -14.48
CA HIS A 28 19.38 -4.00 -13.04
C HIS A 28 19.63 -2.54 -12.67
N ASN A 29 19.44 -1.62 -13.63
CA ASN A 29 19.53 -0.20 -13.37
C ASN A 29 18.20 0.37 -12.83
N HIS A 30 18.30 1.38 -11.96
CA HIS A 30 17.12 2.07 -11.41
C HIS A 30 16.28 2.74 -12.51
N LEU A 31 16.93 3.24 -13.57
CA LEU A 31 16.25 3.80 -14.74
C LEU A 31 15.40 2.76 -15.46
N PHE A 32 15.90 1.53 -15.61
CA PHE A 32 15.14 0.45 -16.23
C PHE A 32 13.91 0.08 -15.38
N TYR A 33 14.06 0.02 -14.05
CA TYR A 33 12.93 -0.23 -13.15
C TYR A 33 11.89 0.89 -13.14
N MET A 34 12.31 2.15 -13.28
CA MET A 34 11.38 3.28 -13.40
C MET A 34 10.66 3.29 -14.74
N MET A 35 11.36 2.94 -15.82
CA MET A 35 10.74 2.75 -17.13
C MET A 35 9.65 1.68 -17.07
N GLU A 36 9.91 0.50 -16.49
CA GLU A 36 8.90 -0.56 -16.32
C GLU A 36 7.67 -0.09 -15.53
N LEU A 37 7.87 0.70 -14.48
CA LEU A 37 6.78 1.20 -13.65
C LEU A 37 5.94 2.24 -14.40
N LEU A 38 6.59 3.16 -15.09
CA LEU A 38 5.92 4.22 -15.85
C LEU A 38 5.15 3.65 -17.03
N THR A 39 5.70 2.69 -17.77
CA THR A 39 5.01 2.02 -18.89
C THR A 39 3.78 1.25 -18.40
N GLY A 40 3.91 0.48 -17.31
CA GLY A 40 2.78 -0.24 -16.70
C GLY A 40 1.69 0.69 -16.18
N LEU A 41 2.05 1.81 -15.54
CA LEU A 41 1.09 2.78 -15.02
C LEU A 41 0.42 3.57 -16.15
N LEU A 42 1.16 3.93 -17.21
CA LEU A 42 0.61 4.59 -18.38
C LEU A 42 -0.41 3.70 -19.11
N LEU A 43 -0.12 2.41 -19.31
CA LEU A 43 -1.06 1.46 -19.91
C LEU A 43 -2.37 1.32 -19.12
N MET A 44 -2.27 1.37 -17.79
CA MET A 44 -3.45 1.36 -16.92
C MET A 44 -4.23 2.67 -16.98
N MET A 45 -3.56 3.82 -16.94
CA MET A 45 -4.23 5.13 -16.99
C MET A 45 -4.85 5.42 -18.37
N LEU A 46 -4.32 4.82 -19.44
CA LEU A 46 -4.86 5.00 -20.79
C LEU A 46 -6.32 4.55 -20.91
N SER A 47 -6.77 3.59 -20.08
CA SER A 47 -8.18 3.18 -20.07
C SER A 47 -9.15 4.27 -19.61
N LEU A 48 -8.69 5.36 -19.00
CA LEU A 48 -9.53 6.52 -18.66
C LEU A 48 -9.91 7.37 -19.88
N CYS A 49 -9.06 7.35 -20.91
CA CYS A 49 -9.23 8.13 -22.14
C CYS A 49 -9.89 7.32 -23.26
N GLU A 50 -9.85 5.99 -23.16
CA GLU A 50 -10.45 5.05 -24.10
C GLU A 50 -11.96 4.91 -23.87
N ALA A 51 -12.73 4.63 -24.92
CA ALA A 51 -14.17 4.38 -24.78
C ALA A 51 -14.44 3.12 -23.93
N PRO A 52 -15.36 3.17 -22.94
CA PRO A 52 -16.13 4.33 -22.47
C PRO A 52 -15.26 5.29 -21.61
N ALA A 53 -15.05 6.50 -22.14
CA ALA A 53 -14.11 7.46 -21.56
C ALA A 53 -14.78 8.40 -20.57
N VAL A 54 -14.00 8.93 -19.62
CA VAL A 54 -14.43 10.09 -18.84
C VAL A 54 -14.62 11.27 -19.80
N PRO A 55 -15.77 11.98 -19.80
CA PRO A 55 -16.07 12.99 -20.82
C PRO A 55 -15.01 14.08 -20.99
N SER A 56 -14.33 14.47 -19.91
CA SER A 56 -13.27 15.48 -19.92
C SER A 56 -11.91 15.00 -20.46
N LEU A 57 -11.68 13.69 -20.53
CA LEU A 57 -10.41 13.07 -20.91
C LEU A 57 -10.53 12.25 -22.21
N ARG A 58 -11.63 12.38 -22.94
CA ARG A 58 -11.88 11.62 -24.16
C ARG A 58 -10.88 12.01 -25.24
N LEU A 59 -10.14 11.03 -25.74
CA LEU A 59 -9.22 11.17 -26.85
C LEU A 59 -9.77 10.49 -28.10
N ASP A 60 -9.42 11.02 -29.27
CA ASP A 60 -9.76 10.40 -30.55
C ASP A 60 -9.13 9.01 -30.69
N VAL A 61 -9.76 8.16 -31.51
CA VAL A 61 -9.41 6.74 -31.66
C VAL A 61 -7.96 6.54 -32.06
N TYR A 62 -7.48 7.34 -33.02
CA TYR A 62 -6.10 7.28 -33.47
C TYR A 62 -5.11 7.72 -32.37
N VAL A 63 -5.46 8.70 -31.53
CA VAL A 63 -4.55 9.21 -30.49
C VAL A 63 -4.31 8.15 -29.43
N HIS A 64 -5.37 7.59 -28.85
CA HIS A 64 -5.19 6.59 -27.81
C HIS A 64 -4.63 5.27 -28.37
N ALA A 65 -4.98 4.87 -29.59
CA ALA A 65 -4.41 3.66 -30.22
C ALA A 65 -2.90 3.81 -30.49
N THR A 66 -2.43 4.98 -30.93
CA THR A 66 -0.99 5.23 -31.13
C THR A 66 -0.22 5.29 -29.80
N LEU A 67 -0.81 5.88 -28.75
CA LEU A 67 -0.24 5.85 -27.40
C LEU A 67 -0.17 4.42 -26.84
N GLU A 68 -1.20 3.60 -27.07
CA GLU A 68 -1.21 2.19 -26.69
C GLU A 68 -0.08 1.43 -27.40
N LEU A 69 0.05 1.58 -28.72
CA LEU A 69 1.12 0.95 -29.49
C LEU A 69 2.51 1.38 -29.02
N LEU A 70 2.73 2.67 -28.75
CA LEU A 70 3.98 3.17 -28.20
C LEU A 70 4.33 2.47 -26.88
N ALA A 71 3.36 2.38 -25.97
CA ALA A 71 3.55 1.74 -24.67
C ALA A 71 3.82 0.23 -24.80
N LEU A 72 3.12 -0.46 -25.70
CA LEU A 72 3.35 -1.89 -25.97
C LEU A 72 4.73 -2.14 -26.61
N VAL A 73 5.22 -1.25 -27.48
CA VAL A 73 6.58 -1.31 -28.03
C VAL A 73 7.63 -1.15 -26.91
N MET A 74 7.39 -0.25 -25.94
CA MET A 74 8.27 -0.13 -24.78
C MET A 74 8.30 -1.41 -23.93
N VAL A 75 7.14 -2.06 -23.73
CA VAL A 75 7.07 -3.36 -23.06
C VAL A 75 7.78 -4.45 -23.86
N ALA A 76 7.68 -4.45 -25.19
CA ALA A 76 8.42 -5.37 -26.06
C ALA A 76 9.94 -5.17 -25.90
N PHE A 77 10.40 -3.92 -25.86
CA PHE A 77 11.81 -3.58 -25.62
C PHE A 77 12.31 -4.12 -24.26
N GLU A 78 11.52 -3.98 -23.18
CA GLU A 78 11.86 -4.56 -21.87
C GLU A 78 12.05 -6.08 -21.94
N LEU A 79 11.14 -6.78 -22.64
CA LEU A 79 11.19 -8.24 -22.79
C LEU A 79 12.38 -8.68 -23.63
N CYS A 80 12.72 -7.95 -24.70
CA CYS A 80 13.91 -8.19 -25.50
C CYS A 80 15.20 -8.05 -24.67
N MET A 81 15.27 -7.04 -23.78
CA MET A 81 16.41 -6.87 -22.89
C MET A 81 16.50 -7.98 -21.83
N LYS A 82 15.36 -8.43 -21.28
CA LYS A 82 15.32 -9.59 -20.39
C LYS A 82 15.70 -10.89 -21.10
N LEU A 83 15.28 -11.08 -22.35
CA LEU A 83 15.67 -12.22 -23.18
C LEU A 83 17.18 -12.25 -23.43
N ARG A 84 17.78 -11.08 -23.72
CA ARG A 84 19.24 -10.94 -23.90
C ARG A 84 20.02 -11.30 -22.64
N TRP A 85 19.49 -11.01 -21.46
CA TRP A 85 20.12 -11.37 -20.18
C TRP A 85 19.93 -12.85 -19.80
N LEU A 86 18.69 -13.35 -19.83
CA LEU A 86 18.34 -14.70 -19.32
C LEU A 86 18.69 -15.82 -20.30
N GLY A 87 18.76 -15.52 -21.60
CA GLY A 87 18.86 -16.50 -22.67
C GLY A 87 17.50 -17.12 -23.04
N PHE A 88 17.41 -17.64 -24.27
CA PHE A 88 16.16 -18.09 -24.89
C PHE A 88 15.48 -19.25 -24.15
N HIS A 89 16.23 -20.32 -23.84
CA HIS A 89 15.67 -21.50 -23.17
C HIS A 89 15.11 -21.17 -21.78
N THR A 90 15.85 -20.36 -21.01
CA THR A 90 15.41 -19.89 -19.69
C THR A 90 14.16 -19.02 -19.78
N PHE A 91 14.13 -18.12 -20.76
CA PHE A 91 13.04 -17.17 -20.96
C PHE A 91 11.72 -17.89 -21.26
N ILE A 92 11.74 -18.89 -22.14
CA ILE A 92 10.55 -19.68 -22.51
C ILE A 92 10.08 -20.57 -21.36
N ARG A 93 11.01 -21.17 -20.60
CA ARG A 93 10.64 -22.03 -19.47
C ARG A 93 10.00 -21.24 -18.31
N HIS A 94 10.22 -19.92 -18.27
CA HIS A 94 9.69 -19.08 -17.20
C HIS A 94 8.23 -18.66 -17.49
N LYS A 95 7.28 -19.37 -16.84
CA LYS A 95 5.83 -19.20 -17.05
C LYS A 95 5.34 -17.74 -17.04
N ARG A 96 5.87 -16.90 -16.14
CA ARG A 96 5.40 -15.51 -15.98
C ARG A 96 5.76 -14.62 -17.17
N THR A 97 6.97 -14.75 -17.68
CA THR A 97 7.41 -13.98 -18.87
C THR A 97 6.65 -14.45 -20.10
N MET A 98 6.36 -15.76 -20.19
CA MET A 98 5.52 -16.31 -21.25
C MET A 98 4.08 -15.77 -21.24
N VAL A 99 3.43 -15.71 -20.07
CA VAL A 99 2.10 -15.09 -19.98
C VAL A 99 2.16 -13.61 -20.36
N LYS A 100 3.18 -12.86 -19.89
CA LYS A 100 3.39 -11.45 -20.28
C LYS A 100 3.58 -11.29 -21.79
N THR A 101 4.32 -12.18 -22.46
CA THR A 101 4.47 -12.14 -23.93
C THR A 101 3.19 -12.47 -24.66
N CYS A 102 2.40 -13.45 -24.19
CA CYS A 102 1.13 -13.79 -24.81
C CYS A 102 0.11 -12.63 -24.72
N VAL A 103 0.02 -11.99 -23.54
CA VAL A 103 -0.85 -10.82 -23.34
C VAL A 103 -0.37 -9.64 -24.19
N LEU A 104 0.95 -9.41 -24.28
CA LEU A 104 1.52 -8.38 -25.15
C LEU A 104 1.12 -8.60 -26.62
N LEU A 105 1.28 -9.82 -27.14
CA LEU A 105 0.94 -10.13 -28.53
C LEU A 105 -0.55 -9.92 -28.80
N LEU A 106 -1.40 -10.39 -27.90
CA LEU A 106 -2.85 -10.21 -27.99
C LEU A 106 -3.22 -8.73 -28.04
N GLN A 107 -2.72 -7.93 -27.09
CA GLN A 107 -3.02 -6.49 -27.03
C GLN A 107 -2.44 -5.71 -28.22
N PHE A 108 -1.28 -6.13 -28.73
CA PHE A 108 -0.67 -5.51 -29.90
C PHE A 108 -1.52 -5.72 -31.16
N VAL A 109 -2.02 -6.95 -31.36
CA VAL A 109 -2.94 -7.26 -32.47
C VAL A 109 -4.21 -6.44 -32.36
N GLU A 110 -4.83 -6.37 -31.18
CA GLU A 110 -6.04 -5.59 -30.99
C GLU A 110 -5.85 -4.08 -31.19
N ALA A 111 -4.72 -3.53 -30.70
CA ALA A 111 -4.40 -2.12 -30.90
C ALA A 111 -4.27 -1.78 -32.41
N ILE A 112 -3.64 -2.66 -33.20
CA ILE A 112 -3.58 -2.53 -34.66
C ILE A 112 -4.98 -2.63 -35.28
N VAL A 113 -5.80 -3.59 -34.84
CA VAL A 113 -7.16 -3.76 -35.36
C VAL A 113 -8.02 -2.52 -35.09
N VAL A 114 -7.91 -1.92 -33.89
CA VAL A 114 -8.60 -0.66 -33.56
C VAL A 114 -8.10 0.50 -34.42
N LEU A 115 -6.79 0.59 -34.64
CA LEU A 115 -6.19 1.61 -35.48
C LEU A 115 -6.64 1.50 -36.96
N ILE A 116 -6.77 0.29 -37.49
CA ILE A 116 -7.23 0.07 -38.87
C ILE A 116 -8.74 0.34 -39.00
N ARG A 117 -9.54 -0.18 -38.06
CA ARG A 117 -11.01 -0.08 -38.12
C ARG A 117 -11.55 1.30 -37.71
N GLN A 118 -10.73 2.14 -37.06
CA GLN A 118 -11.10 3.45 -36.51
C GLN A 118 -12.35 3.41 -35.59
N THR A 119 -12.70 2.22 -35.10
CA THR A 119 -13.85 1.96 -34.23
C THR A 119 -13.42 1.02 -33.12
N SER A 120 -13.83 1.32 -31.89
CA SER A 120 -13.60 0.44 -30.74
C SER A 120 -14.62 -0.70 -30.77
N HIS A 121 -14.15 -1.94 -30.85
CA HIS A 121 -14.97 -3.11 -30.56
C HIS A 121 -14.99 -3.37 -29.05
N VAL A 122 -15.68 -4.41 -28.59
CA VAL A 122 -15.70 -4.79 -27.17
C VAL A 122 -14.31 -5.25 -26.75
N ARG A 123 -13.63 -4.51 -25.86
CA ARG A 123 -12.21 -4.73 -25.51
C ARG A 123 -12.03 -5.26 -24.08
N VAL A 124 -12.62 -6.44 -23.80
CA VAL A 124 -12.51 -7.11 -22.49
C VAL A 124 -11.06 -7.43 -22.10
N THR A 125 -10.20 -7.61 -23.08
CA THR A 125 -8.78 -7.97 -22.98
C THR A 125 -7.92 -6.89 -22.31
N ARG A 126 -8.43 -5.65 -22.22
CA ARG A 126 -7.89 -4.57 -21.37
C ARG A 126 -7.80 -4.99 -19.90
N ALA A 127 -8.69 -5.86 -19.42
CA ALA A 127 -8.68 -6.37 -18.05
C ALA A 127 -7.38 -7.14 -17.71
N LEU A 128 -6.60 -7.57 -18.71
CA LEU A 128 -5.33 -8.26 -18.52
C LEU A 128 -4.13 -7.30 -18.37
N ARG A 129 -4.27 -6.00 -18.68
CA ARG A 129 -3.20 -4.97 -18.57
C ARG A 129 -2.50 -4.89 -17.19
N PRO A 130 -3.17 -5.12 -16.04
CA PRO A 130 -2.50 -5.10 -14.74
C PRO A 130 -1.33 -6.07 -14.62
N ILE A 131 -1.23 -7.10 -15.49
CA ILE A 131 -0.07 -7.99 -15.54
C ILE A 131 1.25 -7.24 -15.76
N PHE A 132 1.23 -6.15 -16.53
CA PHE A 132 2.42 -5.35 -16.80
C PHE A 132 2.92 -4.64 -15.55
N LEU A 133 2.01 -4.10 -14.73
CA LEU A 133 2.33 -3.48 -13.44
C LEU A 133 2.77 -4.52 -12.40
N VAL A 134 2.10 -5.66 -12.33
CA VAL A 134 2.42 -6.74 -11.37
C VAL A 134 3.80 -7.36 -11.65
N ASP A 135 4.25 -7.39 -12.89
CA ASP A 135 5.57 -7.93 -13.23
C ASP A 135 6.75 -6.97 -12.92
N CYS A 136 6.48 -5.68 -12.70
CA CYS A 136 7.49 -4.67 -12.37
C CYS A 136 8.31 -5.02 -11.13
N ARG A 137 9.56 -4.55 -11.09
CA ARG A 137 10.47 -4.79 -9.95
C ARG A 137 9.97 -4.19 -8.63
N TYR A 138 9.40 -2.98 -8.65
CA TYR A 138 8.89 -2.28 -7.45
C TYR A 138 7.63 -2.95 -6.89
N CYS A 139 6.76 -3.46 -7.75
CA CYS A 139 5.51 -4.15 -7.37
C CYS A 139 5.73 -5.63 -6.98
N GLY A 140 6.95 -5.99 -6.58
CA GLY A 140 7.29 -7.36 -6.18
C GLY A 140 6.49 -7.86 -4.97
N ALA A 141 6.08 -6.98 -4.05
CA ALA A 141 5.22 -7.30 -2.92
C ALA A 141 3.78 -7.64 -3.39
N VAL A 142 3.20 -6.79 -4.23
CA VAL A 142 1.87 -6.98 -4.84
C VAL A 142 1.77 -8.32 -5.56
N ARG A 143 2.80 -8.66 -6.34
CA ARG A 143 2.89 -9.96 -7.03
C ARG A 143 2.93 -11.15 -6.08
N ARG A 144 3.59 -11.02 -4.93
CA ARG A 144 3.65 -12.09 -3.91
C ARG A 144 2.27 -12.25 -3.27
N ASN A 145 1.67 -11.15 -2.83
CA ASN A 145 0.34 -11.13 -2.23
C ASN A 145 -0.71 -11.77 -3.16
N LEU A 146 -0.76 -11.37 -4.44
CA LEU A 146 -1.67 -11.97 -5.43
C LEU A 146 -1.46 -13.48 -5.57
N ARG A 147 -0.21 -13.93 -5.69
CA ARG A 147 0.11 -15.35 -5.78
C ARG A 147 -0.34 -16.11 -4.54
N GLN A 148 -0.16 -15.54 -3.36
CA GLN A 148 -0.53 -16.16 -2.09
C GLN A 148 -2.05 -16.32 -1.99
N ILE A 149 -2.83 -15.29 -2.36
CA ILE A 149 -4.29 -15.35 -2.42
C ILE A 149 -4.77 -16.49 -3.35
N PHE A 150 -4.16 -16.63 -4.53
CA PHE A 150 -4.52 -17.74 -5.44
C PHE A 150 -4.05 -19.11 -4.95
N GLN A 151 -2.97 -19.17 -4.16
CA GLN A 151 -2.47 -20.43 -3.58
C GLN A 151 -3.30 -20.90 -2.38
N SER A 152 -3.97 -20.00 -1.67
CA SER A 152 -4.91 -20.33 -0.59
C SER A 152 -6.33 -20.66 -1.09
N LEU A 153 -6.58 -20.58 -2.40
CA LEU A 153 -7.90 -20.83 -2.98
C LEU A 153 -8.39 -22.30 -2.91
N PRO A 154 -7.55 -23.36 -2.98
CA PRO A 154 -8.09 -24.73 -3.00
C PRO A 154 -8.90 -25.10 -1.74
N PRO A 155 -8.43 -24.89 -0.49
CA PRO A 155 -9.23 -25.18 0.71
C PRO A 155 -10.50 -24.32 0.82
N PHE A 156 -10.47 -23.12 0.23
CA PHE A 156 -11.65 -22.25 0.16
C PHE A 156 -12.76 -22.86 -0.69
N ILE A 157 -12.42 -23.53 -1.80
CA ILE A 157 -13.40 -24.14 -2.70
C ILE A 157 -14.20 -25.24 -1.99
N ASP A 158 -13.55 -26.04 -1.14
CA ASP A 158 -14.21 -27.14 -0.42
C ASP A 158 -15.29 -26.64 0.55
N ILE A 159 -14.98 -25.59 1.32
CA ILE A 159 -15.93 -24.99 2.28
C ILE A 159 -16.97 -24.13 1.56
N LEU A 160 -16.60 -23.46 0.46
CA LEU A 160 -17.55 -22.77 -0.40
C LEU A 160 -18.59 -23.74 -0.96
N LEU A 161 -18.19 -24.95 -1.34
CA LEU A 161 -19.13 -25.99 -1.78
C LEU A 161 -20.09 -26.40 -0.66
N LEU A 162 -19.58 -26.57 0.57
CA LEU A 162 -20.43 -26.83 1.75
C LEU A 162 -21.45 -25.71 1.98
N LEU A 163 -21.01 -24.44 1.87
CA LEU A 163 -21.88 -23.27 1.98
C LEU A 163 -22.97 -23.28 0.91
N LEU A 164 -22.60 -23.46 -0.36
CA LEU A 164 -23.56 -23.50 -1.46
C LEU A 164 -24.54 -24.67 -1.31
N PHE A 165 -24.07 -25.81 -0.79
CA PHE A 165 -24.90 -26.99 -0.54
C PHE A 165 -26.00 -26.70 0.51
N PHE A 166 -25.66 -26.12 1.66
CA PHE A 166 -26.66 -25.71 2.64
C PHE A 166 -27.60 -24.64 2.09
N MET A 167 -27.09 -23.72 1.28
CA MET A 167 -27.90 -22.64 0.70
C MET A 167 -28.96 -23.20 -0.24
N VAL A 168 -28.61 -24.21 -1.04
CA VAL A 168 -29.57 -24.91 -1.89
C VAL A 168 -30.63 -25.65 -1.06
N ILE A 169 -30.24 -26.32 0.03
CA ILE A 169 -31.19 -26.99 0.93
C ILE A 169 -32.19 -25.98 1.53
N PHE A 170 -31.69 -24.86 2.06
CA PHE A 170 -32.55 -23.82 2.63
C PHE A 170 -33.40 -23.12 1.55
N ALA A 171 -32.91 -22.99 0.32
CA ALA A 171 -33.71 -22.46 -0.79
C ALA A 171 -34.87 -23.39 -1.16
N ILE A 172 -34.63 -24.70 -1.20
CA ILE A 172 -35.67 -25.71 -1.45
C ILE A 172 -36.67 -25.72 -0.29
N LEU A 173 -36.20 -25.72 0.96
CA LEU A 173 -37.07 -25.72 2.13
C LEU A 173 -37.89 -24.43 2.24
N GLY A 174 -37.26 -23.28 2.03
CA GLY A 174 -37.91 -21.97 2.01
C GLY A 174 -38.96 -21.90 0.91
N LYS A 175 -38.64 -22.34 -0.32
CA LYS A 175 -39.62 -22.41 -1.41
C LYS A 175 -40.79 -23.31 -1.02
N SER A 176 -40.55 -24.56 -0.62
CA SER A 176 -41.62 -25.51 -0.27
C SER A 176 -42.51 -25.02 0.86
N TYR A 177 -41.93 -24.36 1.88
CA TYR A 177 -42.67 -23.83 3.01
C TYR A 177 -43.48 -22.58 2.64
N TYR A 178 -42.86 -21.58 2.01
CA TYR A 178 -43.49 -20.29 1.74
C TYR A 178 -44.36 -20.26 0.47
N PHE A 179 -44.09 -21.15 -0.50
CA PHE A 179 -44.93 -21.31 -1.70
C PHE A 179 -46.30 -21.89 -1.34
N ASN A 180 -46.33 -22.95 -0.52
CA ASN A 180 -47.56 -23.60 -0.09
C ASN A 180 -48.49 -22.66 0.70
N LEU A 181 -47.90 -21.65 1.36
CA LEU A 181 -48.63 -20.72 2.21
C LEU A 181 -49.01 -19.39 1.49
N GLN A 182 -48.68 -19.24 0.20
CA GLN A 182 -48.89 -18.01 -0.60
C GLN A 182 -48.38 -16.72 0.09
N TYR A 183 -47.39 -16.83 0.99
CA TYR A 183 -46.98 -15.72 1.86
C TYR A 183 -46.14 -14.67 1.15
N ASN A 184 -45.50 -14.98 0.02
CA ASN A 184 -44.57 -14.05 -0.60
C ASN A 184 -44.46 -14.27 -2.12
N LYS A 185 -45.05 -13.35 -2.91
CA LYS A 185 -44.98 -13.35 -4.38
C LYS A 185 -43.71 -12.68 -4.94
N SER A 186 -42.75 -12.24 -4.13
CA SER A 186 -41.56 -11.55 -4.63
C SER A 186 -40.28 -12.38 -4.44
N TYR A 187 -40.00 -12.84 -3.22
CA TYR A 187 -38.71 -13.46 -2.88
C TYR A 187 -38.65 -14.98 -3.10
N PHE A 188 -39.69 -15.75 -2.75
CA PHE A 188 -39.67 -17.23 -2.74
C PHE A 188 -40.57 -17.88 -3.80
N ASN A 189 -40.71 -17.25 -4.97
CA ASN A 189 -41.55 -17.78 -6.05
C ASN A 189 -40.90 -18.94 -6.81
N THR A 190 -39.73 -18.66 -7.38
CA THR A 190 -38.94 -19.58 -8.18
C THR A 190 -37.77 -20.07 -7.35
N LEU A 191 -37.19 -21.22 -7.75
CA LEU A 191 -35.99 -21.73 -7.08
C LEU A 191 -34.84 -20.72 -7.24
N GLU A 192 -34.72 -20.11 -8.41
CA GLU A 192 -33.73 -19.06 -8.69
C GLU A 192 -33.89 -17.85 -7.76
N ASN A 193 -35.10 -17.27 -7.65
CA ASN A 193 -35.33 -16.12 -6.78
C ASN A 193 -35.08 -16.46 -5.30
N SER A 194 -35.40 -17.69 -4.90
CA SER A 194 -35.15 -18.18 -3.54
C SER A 194 -33.65 -18.28 -3.26
N LEU A 195 -32.88 -18.84 -4.20
CA LEU A 195 -31.42 -18.93 -4.12
C LEU A 195 -30.78 -17.54 -4.08
N VAL A 196 -31.18 -16.63 -4.97
CA VAL A 196 -30.66 -15.25 -5.00
C VAL A 196 -31.03 -14.52 -3.71
N SER A 197 -32.27 -14.64 -3.24
CA SER A 197 -32.72 -13.99 -1.99
C SER A 197 -31.95 -14.48 -0.78
N LEU A 198 -31.66 -15.79 -0.69
CA LEU A 198 -30.83 -16.35 0.38
C LEU A 198 -29.34 -15.98 0.22
N PHE A 199 -28.81 -15.94 -1.00
CA PHE A 199 -27.45 -15.46 -1.25
C PHE A 199 -27.27 -14.00 -0.83
N VAL A 200 -28.26 -13.15 -1.08
CA VAL A 200 -28.27 -11.75 -0.59
C VAL A 200 -28.48 -11.70 0.93
N LEU A 201 -29.28 -12.61 1.50
CA LEU A 201 -29.47 -12.72 2.96
C LEU A 201 -28.19 -13.18 3.67
N LEU A 202 -27.37 -14.03 3.05
CA LEU A 202 -26.06 -14.43 3.57
C LEU A 202 -25.15 -13.22 3.80
N THR A 203 -25.25 -12.19 2.96
CA THR A 203 -24.52 -10.93 3.13
C THR A 203 -25.26 -9.93 4.04
N THR A 204 -26.41 -10.30 4.57
CA THR A 204 -27.32 -9.48 5.40
C THR A 204 -27.82 -8.20 4.72
N ALA A 205 -27.73 -8.12 3.39
CA ALA A 205 -28.06 -6.90 2.65
C ALA A 205 -29.57 -6.64 2.50
N ASN A 206 -30.40 -7.68 2.54
CA ASN A 206 -31.87 -7.61 2.42
C ASN A 206 -32.60 -8.04 3.72
N PHE A 207 -31.91 -8.07 4.86
CA PHE A 207 -32.51 -8.29 6.17
C PHE A 207 -32.84 -6.93 6.81
N PRO A 208 -34.07 -6.67 7.29
CA PRO A 208 -35.16 -7.64 7.54
C PRO A 208 -36.14 -7.87 6.38
N ASP A 209 -36.03 -7.15 5.27
CA ASP A 209 -37.03 -7.09 4.19
C ASP A 209 -37.46 -8.45 3.63
N VAL A 210 -36.53 -9.39 3.42
CA VAL A 210 -36.83 -10.74 2.92
C VAL A 210 -37.70 -11.57 3.89
N MET A 211 -37.60 -11.28 5.18
CA MET A 211 -38.32 -11.98 6.25
C MET A 211 -39.70 -11.35 6.52
N MET A 212 -39.85 -10.03 6.37
CA MET A 212 -41.02 -9.28 6.82
C MET A 212 -42.37 -9.81 6.29
N PRO A 213 -42.54 -10.17 5.00
CA PRO A 213 -43.81 -10.70 4.50
C PRO A 213 -44.22 -12.00 5.21
N ALA A 214 -43.27 -12.90 5.43
CA ALA A 214 -43.49 -14.15 6.15
C ALA A 214 -43.78 -13.91 7.64
N TYR A 215 -42.99 -13.03 8.28
CA TYR A 215 -43.13 -12.70 9.69
C TYR A 215 -44.46 -12.04 10.04
N SER A 216 -44.97 -11.17 9.15
CA SER A 216 -46.26 -10.49 9.33
C SER A 216 -47.44 -11.47 9.37
N LYS A 217 -47.31 -12.61 8.67
CA LYS A 217 -48.33 -13.66 8.60
C LYS A 217 -48.19 -14.65 9.75
N ASN A 218 -46.98 -15.13 10.00
CA ASN A 218 -46.69 -16.04 11.11
C ASN A 218 -45.39 -15.65 11.80
N ARG A 219 -45.48 -15.32 13.08
CA ARG A 219 -44.33 -14.95 13.92
C ARG A 219 -43.27 -16.07 13.99
N TRP A 220 -43.69 -17.33 13.90
CA TRP A 220 -42.80 -18.49 13.91
C TRP A 220 -41.94 -18.63 12.66
N SER A 221 -42.28 -17.95 11.55
CA SER A 221 -41.45 -17.92 10.34
C SER A 221 -40.08 -17.29 10.58
N CYS A 222 -39.91 -16.49 11.64
CA CYS A 222 -38.61 -15.96 12.06
C CYS A 222 -37.59 -17.08 12.38
N VAL A 223 -38.04 -18.23 12.88
CA VAL A 223 -37.17 -19.35 13.24
C VAL A 223 -36.37 -19.84 12.03
N PHE A 224 -36.98 -19.90 10.84
CA PHE A 224 -36.29 -20.27 9.60
C PHE A 224 -35.08 -19.35 9.33
N PHE A 225 -35.28 -18.04 9.40
CA PHE A 225 -34.24 -17.05 9.12
C PHE A 225 -33.17 -17.01 10.22
N ILE A 226 -33.56 -17.16 11.50
CA ILE A 226 -32.62 -17.25 12.62
C ILE A 226 -31.72 -18.48 12.47
N VAL A 227 -32.30 -19.65 12.17
CA VAL A 227 -31.53 -20.89 11.97
C VAL A 227 -30.61 -20.76 10.75
N TYR A 228 -31.11 -20.20 9.64
CA TYR A 228 -30.31 -19.93 8.45
C TYR A 228 -29.10 -19.04 8.74
N LEU A 229 -29.29 -17.89 9.39
CA LEU A 229 -28.18 -16.98 9.72
C LEU A 229 -27.23 -17.58 10.76
N SER A 230 -27.74 -18.36 11.72
CA SER A 230 -26.89 -19.04 12.71
C SER A 230 -25.95 -20.05 12.05
N ILE A 231 -26.46 -20.85 11.11
CA ILE A 231 -25.69 -21.89 10.43
C ILE A 231 -24.81 -21.28 9.33
N GLU A 232 -25.36 -20.51 8.39
CA GLU A 232 -24.58 -20.06 7.23
C GLU A 232 -23.68 -18.87 7.52
N LEU A 233 -24.20 -17.83 8.17
CA LEU A 233 -23.43 -16.61 8.41
C LEU A 233 -22.47 -16.77 9.60
N TYR A 234 -22.97 -17.17 10.77
CA TYR A 234 -22.12 -17.19 11.96
C TYR A 234 -21.21 -18.42 12.05
N PHE A 235 -21.66 -19.58 11.57
CA PHE A 235 -20.86 -20.79 11.61
C PHE A 235 -20.05 -20.98 10.32
N ILE A 236 -20.69 -21.20 9.16
CA ILE A 236 -19.98 -21.57 7.93
C ILE A 236 -19.11 -20.43 7.38
N MET A 237 -19.61 -19.18 7.29
CA MET A 237 -18.80 -18.07 6.76
C MET A 237 -17.60 -17.70 7.64
N ASN A 238 -17.75 -17.77 8.97
CA ASN A 238 -16.61 -17.54 9.88
C ASN A 238 -15.60 -18.70 9.83
N LEU A 239 -16.07 -19.95 9.69
CA LEU A 239 -15.20 -21.11 9.45
C LEU A 239 -14.42 -20.96 8.14
N LEU A 240 -15.09 -20.55 7.07
CA LEU A 240 -14.49 -20.27 5.76
C LEU A 240 -13.36 -19.22 5.90
N LEU A 241 -13.64 -18.09 6.56
CA LEU A 241 -12.65 -17.04 6.78
C LEU A 241 -11.46 -17.52 7.61
N ALA A 242 -11.69 -18.31 8.65
CA ALA A 242 -10.63 -18.87 9.48
C ALA A 242 -9.70 -19.80 8.68
N VAL A 243 -10.26 -20.74 7.91
CA VAL A 243 -9.47 -21.68 7.11
C VAL A 243 -8.67 -20.97 6.01
N VAL A 244 -9.25 -19.96 5.36
CA VAL A 244 -8.53 -19.12 4.39
C VAL A 244 -7.38 -18.37 5.05
N PHE A 245 -7.60 -17.81 6.24
CA PHE A 245 -6.58 -17.06 6.94
C PHE A 245 -5.42 -17.94 7.40
N ASP A 246 -5.69 -19.11 7.95
CA ASP A 246 -4.66 -20.05 8.41
C ASP A 246 -3.81 -20.57 7.24
N THR A 247 -4.47 -20.97 6.14
CA THR A 247 -3.75 -21.41 4.93
C THR A 247 -2.93 -20.28 4.30
N PHE A 248 -3.43 -19.05 4.31
CA PHE A 248 -2.68 -17.87 3.87
C PHE A 248 -1.42 -17.63 4.73
N ASN A 249 -1.54 -17.73 6.06
CA ASN A 249 -0.42 -17.57 6.99
C ASN A 249 0.65 -18.64 6.79
N ASP A 250 0.25 -19.90 6.56
CA ASP A 250 1.17 -20.99 6.29
C ASP A 250 1.95 -20.77 4.98
N VAL A 251 1.26 -20.35 3.92
CA VAL A 251 1.91 -19.99 2.64
C VAL A 251 2.88 -18.82 2.84
N GLU A 252 2.51 -17.80 3.62
CA GLU A 252 3.41 -16.69 3.95
C GLU A 252 4.65 -17.14 4.73
N LYS A 253 4.46 -17.98 5.75
CA LYS A 253 5.55 -18.54 6.56
C LYS A 253 6.53 -19.35 5.71
N MET A 254 6.03 -20.25 4.87
CA MET A 254 6.86 -21.04 3.95
C MET A 254 7.59 -20.15 2.96
N LYS A 255 6.92 -19.09 2.46
CA LYS A 255 7.56 -18.14 1.54
C LYS A 255 8.67 -17.35 2.22
N PHE A 256 8.43 -16.86 3.43
CA PHE A 256 9.43 -16.14 4.23
C PHE A 256 10.65 -17.02 4.50
N LYS A 257 10.44 -18.29 4.91
CA LYS A 257 11.50 -19.29 5.04
C LYS A 257 12.31 -19.45 3.75
N SER A 258 11.65 -19.60 2.60
CA SER A 258 12.34 -19.72 1.30
C SER A 258 13.21 -18.50 0.96
N LEU A 259 12.76 -17.28 1.31
CA LEU A 259 13.49 -16.04 1.05
C LEU A 259 14.73 -15.93 1.94
N LEU A 260 14.61 -16.31 3.22
CA LEU A 260 15.75 -16.34 4.14
C LEU A 260 16.80 -17.35 3.70
N LEU A 261 16.40 -18.56 3.33
CA LEU A 261 17.32 -19.60 2.83
C LEU A 261 18.02 -19.15 1.54
N HIS A 262 17.30 -18.51 0.62
CA HIS A 262 17.88 -17.96 -0.61
C HIS A 262 18.91 -16.85 -0.33
N LYS A 263 18.60 -15.94 0.61
CA LYS A 263 19.56 -14.91 1.07
C LYS A 263 20.79 -15.55 1.70
N ARG A 264 20.62 -16.59 2.52
CA ARG A 264 21.72 -17.33 3.16
C ARG A 264 22.62 -18.00 2.13
N SER A 265 22.06 -18.70 1.16
CA SER A 265 22.81 -19.31 0.05
C SER A 265 23.59 -18.27 -0.78
N ALA A 266 23.04 -17.07 -0.98
CA ALA A 266 23.78 -15.98 -1.63
C ALA A 266 25.02 -15.55 -0.84
N ILE A 267 24.88 -15.46 0.49
CA ILE A 267 25.97 -15.13 1.42
C ILE A 267 27.03 -16.23 1.38
N ASP A 268 26.63 -17.51 1.45
CA ASP A 268 27.56 -18.64 1.38
C ASP A 268 28.38 -18.59 0.08
N HIS A 269 27.73 -18.39 -1.07
CA HIS A 269 28.40 -18.26 -2.34
C HIS A 269 29.30 -17.02 -2.45
N ALA A 270 28.93 -15.91 -1.81
CA ALA A 270 29.77 -14.72 -1.81
C ALA A 270 30.98 -14.89 -0.88
N PHE A 271 30.80 -15.52 0.28
CA PHE A 271 31.87 -15.83 1.22
C PHE A 271 32.91 -16.75 0.57
N GLN A 272 32.45 -17.83 -0.08
CA GLN A 272 33.33 -18.75 -0.82
C GLN A 272 34.14 -18.06 -1.94
N LEU A 273 33.59 -17.02 -2.56
CA LEU A 273 34.28 -16.25 -3.61
C LEU A 273 35.26 -15.20 -3.04
N LEU A 274 35.00 -14.69 -1.83
CA LEU A 274 35.81 -13.66 -1.20
C LEU A 274 37.01 -14.25 -0.47
N VAL A 275 36.85 -15.44 0.10
CA VAL A 275 37.92 -16.18 0.76
C VAL A 275 38.98 -16.60 -0.26
N SER A 276 40.25 -16.31 0.02
CA SER A 276 41.34 -16.65 -0.89
C SER A 276 41.73 -18.13 -0.71
N ARG A 277 42.20 -18.76 -1.78
CA ARG A 277 42.76 -20.13 -1.71
C ARG A 277 43.92 -20.27 -0.71
N GLN A 278 44.61 -19.16 -0.40
CA GLN A 278 45.75 -19.12 0.51
C GLN A 278 45.36 -18.88 1.99
N ARG A 279 44.17 -18.33 2.27
CA ARG A 279 43.67 -18.08 3.63
C ARG A 279 42.18 -18.43 3.72
N PRO A 280 41.82 -19.70 3.96
CA PRO A 280 40.43 -20.14 4.00
C PRO A 280 39.64 -19.65 5.23
N MET A 281 40.34 -19.09 6.23
CA MET A 281 39.80 -18.88 7.57
C MET A 281 38.88 -17.66 7.73
N GLY A 282 38.80 -16.75 6.76
CA GLY A 282 37.87 -15.63 6.84
C GLY A 282 38.08 -14.51 5.82
N VAL A 283 37.17 -13.54 5.83
CA VAL A 283 37.21 -12.36 4.94
C VAL A 283 37.98 -11.23 5.63
N SER A 284 39.03 -10.74 4.97
CA SER A 284 39.82 -9.59 5.41
C SER A 284 39.13 -8.25 5.10
N LEU A 285 39.51 -7.20 5.83
CA LEU A 285 39.02 -5.83 5.59
C LEU A 285 39.21 -5.39 4.13
N LYS A 286 40.32 -5.73 3.47
CA LYS A 286 40.59 -5.35 2.07
C LYS A 286 39.61 -6.00 1.09
N GLN A 287 39.29 -7.28 1.31
CA GLN A 287 38.30 -8.01 0.50
C GLN A 287 36.89 -7.45 0.74
N PHE A 288 36.53 -7.18 2.00
CA PHE A 288 35.27 -6.56 2.35
C PHE A 288 35.12 -5.15 1.77
N ASP A 289 36.19 -4.35 1.81
CA ASP A 289 36.23 -3.01 1.21
C ASP A 289 35.97 -3.08 -0.30
N GLY A 290 36.60 -4.03 -0.99
CA GLY A 290 36.37 -4.32 -2.41
C GLY A 290 34.92 -4.69 -2.71
N LEU A 291 34.31 -5.58 -1.92
CA LEU A 291 32.90 -5.93 -2.04
C LEU A 291 32.00 -4.69 -1.88
N MET A 292 32.26 -3.87 -0.87
CA MET A 292 31.42 -2.72 -0.54
C MET A 292 31.46 -1.64 -1.62
N ARG A 293 32.59 -1.44 -2.30
CA ARG A 293 32.69 -0.50 -3.44
C ARG A 293 31.70 -0.82 -4.56
N PHE A 294 31.42 -2.11 -4.81
CA PHE A 294 30.48 -2.54 -5.86
C PHE A 294 29.06 -2.77 -5.35
N TYR A 295 28.91 -3.25 -4.10
CA TYR A 295 27.60 -3.50 -3.50
C TYR A 295 26.88 -2.19 -3.17
N ARG A 296 27.57 -1.25 -2.50
CA ARG A 296 27.07 0.10 -2.15
C ARG A 296 28.11 1.18 -2.46
N PRO A 297 28.18 1.66 -3.72
CA PRO A 297 29.22 2.60 -4.16
C PRO A 297 29.16 3.97 -3.47
N ARG A 298 27.98 4.40 -2.98
CA ARG A 298 27.79 5.70 -2.32
C ARG A 298 28.22 5.73 -0.85
N MET A 299 28.78 4.64 -0.31
CA MET A 299 29.11 4.53 1.11
C MET A 299 30.51 5.07 1.42
N SER A 300 30.65 5.89 2.45
CA SER A 300 31.95 6.47 2.85
C SER A 300 32.93 5.41 3.35
N ALA A 301 34.23 5.68 3.28
CA ALA A 301 35.27 4.76 3.79
C ALA A 301 35.13 4.50 5.31
N ARG A 302 34.80 5.54 6.08
CA ARG A 302 34.51 5.42 7.52
C ARG A 302 33.37 4.45 7.77
N ASP A 303 32.26 4.63 7.06
CA ASP A 303 31.06 3.82 7.31
C ASP A 303 31.29 2.36 6.87
N ARG A 304 32.10 2.11 5.83
CA ARG A 304 32.53 0.75 5.43
C ARG A 304 33.39 0.08 6.51
N PHE A 305 34.27 0.82 7.17
CA PHE A 305 35.03 0.30 8.30
C PHE A 305 34.13 -0.01 9.51
N LEU A 306 33.17 0.88 9.81
CA LEU A 306 32.21 0.67 10.89
C LEU A 306 31.31 -0.54 10.65
N THR A 307 30.85 -0.77 9.41
CA THR A 307 30.10 -2.00 9.10
C THR A 307 30.95 -3.25 9.26
N TYR A 308 32.21 -3.24 8.83
CA TYR A 308 33.13 -4.36 9.04
C TYR A 308 33.29 -4.67 10.54
N LYS A 309 33.52 -3.63 11.36
CA LYS A 309 33.66 -3.78 12.80
C LYS A 309 32.38 -4.27 13.46
N ALA A 310 31.22 -3.82 13.00
CA ALA A 310 29.92 -4.24 13.53
C ALA A 310 29.53 -5.67 13.13
N LEU A 311 30.01 -6.15 11.98
CA LEU A 311 29.89 -7.54 11.57
C LEU A 311 30.75 -8.47 12.43
N ASN A 312 31.93 -7.99 12.85
CA ASN A 312 32.87 -8.76 13.64
C ASN A 312 32.44 -8.87 15.11
N THR A 313 31.60 -9.86 15.42
CA THR A 313 31.19 -10.11 16.81
C THR A 313 32.21 -10.94 17.59
N SER A 314 33.02 -11.72 16.88
CA SER A 314 34.05 -12.60 17.45
C SER A 314 35.34 -11.87 17.88
N GLY A 315 35.53 -10.62 17.44
CA GLY A 315 36.76 -9.86 17.71
C GLY A 315 38.00 -10.37 16.96
N ALA A 316 37.83 -11.36 16.07
CA ALA A 316 38.89 -11.93 15.28
C ALA A 316 39.40 -10.93 14.22
N PRO A 317 40.65 -11.05 13.74
CA PRO A 317 41.17 -10.18 12.68
C PRO A 317 40.44 -10.36 11.33
N MET A 318 39.71 -11.48 11.14
CA MET A 318 38.98 -11.82 9.92
C MET A 318 37.53 -12.18 10.25
N LEU A 319 36.62 -11.93 9.30
CA LEU A 319 35.21 -12.30 9.47
C LEU A 319 35.00 -13.78 9.19
N SER A 320 34.38 -14.47 10.17
CA SER A 320 33.88 -15.83 10.01
C SER A 320 32.62 -15.87 9.14
N LEU A 321 32.22 -17.07 8.70
CA LEU A 321 30.98 -17.27 7.95
C LEU A 321 29.73 -16.98 8.82
N GLU A 322 29.79 -17.27 10.11
CA GLU A 322 28.71 -16.98 11.06
C GLU A 322 28.51 -15.47 11.26
N ASP A 323 29.61 -14.72 11.43
CA ASP A 323 29.60 -13.25 11.46
C ASP A 323 29.02 -12.69 10.14
N PHE A 324 29.39 -13.29 9.01
CA PHE A 324 28.96 -12.85 7.69
C PHE A 324 27.47 -13.13 7.40
N TYR A 325 26.78 -14.00 8.15
CA TYR A 325 25.34 -14.19 7.98
C TYR A 325 24.51 -12.95 8.33
N LYS A 326 25.02 -12.09 9.23
CA LYS A 326 24.38 -10.82 9.61
C LYS A 326 24.60 -9.71 8.57
N PHE A 327 25.18 -10.04 7.40
CA PHE A 327 25.53 -9.08 6.34
C PHE A 327 24.37 -8.16 5.95
N TYR A 328 23.19 -8.69 5.62
CA TYR A 328 22.07 -7.86 5.17
C TYR A 328 21.52 -6.93 6.25
N GLU A 329 21.58 -7.35 7.52
CA GLU A 329 21.11 -6.55 8.65
C GLU A 329 22.05 -5.37 8.90
N VAL A 330 23.35 -5.65 9.04
CA VAL A 330 24.35 -4.62 9.36
C VAL A 330 24.57 -3.65 8.19
N THR A 331 24.54 -4.13 6.95
CA THR A 331 24.68 -3.25 5.77
C THR A 331 23.45 -2.36 5.56
N GLY A 332 22.30 -2.72 6.12
CA GLY A 332 21.10 -1.89 6.13
C GLY A 332 21.22 -0.63 7.00
N LEU A 333 22.11 -0.65 8.00
CA LEU A 333 22.27 0.43 8.97
C LEU A 333 22.93 1.67 8.37
N LYS A 334 22.55 2.85 8.88
CA LYS A 334 23.17 4.14 8.56
C LYS A 334 23.98 4.64 9.76
N TRP A 335 25.26 4.89 9.54
CA TRP A 335 26.16 5.36 10.59
C TRP A 335 26.05 6.89 10.73
N LYS A 336 25.82 7.35 11.96
CA LYS A 336 25.85 8.77 12.30
C LYS A 336 26.81 8.96 13.46
N ALA A 337 27.69 9.94 13.33
CA ALA A 337 28.52 10.36 14.45
C ALA A 337 27.63 11.06 15.48
N ARG A 338 27.82 10.72 16.76
CA ARG A 338 27.25 11.51 17.86
C ARG A 338 28.10 12.77 17.99
N ARG A 339 27.55 13.93 17.66
CA ARG A 339 28.21 15.22 17.89
C ARG A 339 28.33 15.47 19.40
N SER A 340 29.45 16.00 19.84
CA SER A 340 29.74 16.30 21.26
C SER A 340 29.09 17.60 21.75
N GLY A 341 28.81 18.56 20.86
CA GLY A 341 28.01 19.73 21.18
C GLY A 341 26.56 19.32 21.44
N GLU A 342 26.07 19.57 22.66
CA GLU A 342 24.70 19.26 23.06
C GLU A 342 23.68 20.19 22.37
N TYR A 343 24.12 21.38 21.93
CA TYR A 343 23.25 22.44 21.42
C TYR A 343 23.67 22.90 20.02
N TRP A 344 22.70 23.25 19.19
CA TRP A 344 22.97 23.78 17.84
C TRP A 344 23.53 25.21 17.86
N PHE A 345 23.47 25.86 19.02
CA PHE A 345 23.84 27.26 19.25
C PHE A 345 25.15 27.42 20.03
N ASP A 346 25.96 26.37 20.14
CA ASP A 346 27.28 26.43 20.82
C ASP A 346 28.25 27.39 20.11
N ASP A 347 28.02 27.70 18.82
CA ASP A 347 28.85 28.63 18.02
C ASP A 347 28.40 30.11 18.09
N LEU A 348 27.35 30.44 18.86
CA LEU A 348 26.78 31.80 18.94
C LEU A 348 27.40 32.65 20.07
N PRO A 349 27.40 34.00 19.94
CA PRO A 349 27.94 34.89 20.97
C PRO A 349 27.20 34.78 22.31
N HIS A 350 27.87 35.17 23.40
CA HIS A 350 27.45 34.85 24.77
C HIS A 350 26.04 35.37 25.16
N THR A 351 25.59 36.48 24.57
CA THR A 351 24.25 37.04 24.82
C THR A 351 23.14 36.22 24.17
N THR A 352 23.31 35.82 22.91
CA THR A 352 22.33 34.98 22.20
C THR A 352 22.36 33.54 22.71
N PHE A 353 23.52 33.05 23.13
CA PHE A 353 23.66 31.76 23.81
C PHE A 353 22.76 31.67 25.05
N LEU A 354 22.73 32.71 25.89
CA LEU A 354 21.89 32.72 27.09
C LEU A 354 20.39 32.65 26.77
N ILE A 355 19.96 33.38 25.73
CA ILE A 355 18.57 33.40 25.24
C ILE A 355 18.16 32.00 24.76
N PHE A 356 18.95 31.38 23.87
CA PHE A 356 18.63 30.06 23.34
C PHE A 356 18.71 28.96 24.40
N LYS A 357 19.64 29.08 25.36
CA LYS A 357 19.71 28.18 26.53
C LYS A 357 18.44 28.28 27.38
N GLY A 358 17.94 29.49 27.62
CA GLY A 358 16.67 29.72 28.31
C GLY A 358 15.47 29.13 27.57
N ILE A 359 15.37 29.37 26.26
CA ILE A 359 14.30 28.80 25.41
C ILE A 359 14.36 27.26 25.43
N ASN A 360 15.54 26.67 25.32
CA ASN A 360 15.70 25.23 25.36
C ASN A 360 15.28 24.63 26.72
N LEU A 361 15.63 25.29 27.82
CA LEU A 361 15.20 24.87 29.16
C LEU A 361 13.67 24.93 29.30
N LEU A 362 13.05 26.01 28.80
CA LEU A 362 11.60 26.19 28.79
C LEU A 362 10.90 25.11 27.96
N VAL A 363 11.35 24.87 26.73
CA VAL A 363 10.76 23.89 25.81
C VAL A 363 10.90 22.44 26.33
N LYS A 364 12.04 22.12 26.97
CA LYS A 364 12.26 20.80 27.58
C LYS A 364 11.52 20.61 28.90
N SER A 365 11.02 21.68 29.52
CA SER A 365 10.28 21.58 30.77
C SER A 365 8.99 20.77 30.60
N LYS A 366 8.67 19.91 31.58
CA LYS A 366 7.39 19.18 31.60
C LYS A 366 6.20 20.13 31.70
N ALA A 367 6.38 21.28 32.36
CA ALA A 367 5.35 22.30 32.50
C ALA A 367 4.89 22.85 31.14
N PHE A 368 5.82 23.17 30.24
CA PHE A 368 5.49 23.63 28.89
C PHE A 368 4.68 22.57 28.10
N GLN A 369 5.05 21.30 28.21
CA GLN A 369 4.32 20.21 27.53
C GLN A 369 2.88 20.08 28.06
N TYR A 370 2.69 20.10 29.39
CA TYR A 370 1.36 20.05 29.98
C TYR A 370 0.52 21.30 29.65
N ALA A 371 1.13 22.49 29.68
CA ALA A 371 0.46 23.73 29.28
C ALA A 371 -0.09 23.63 27.85
N MET A 372 0.70 23.12 26.90
CA MET A 372 0.23 22.92 25.53
C MET A 372 -0.90 21.90 25.43
N TYR A 373 -0.87 20.81 26.21
CA TYR A 373 -2.00 19.87 26.24
C TYR A 373 -3.28 20.50 26.79
N VAL A 374 -3.18 21.36 27.80
CA VAL A 374 -4.31 22.12 28.34
C VAL A 374 -4.87 23.07 27.28
N VAL A 375 -4.01 23.79 26.54
CA VAL A 375 -4.44 24.65 25.42
C VAL A 375 -5.22 23.85 24.37
N VAL A 376 -4.72 22.68 23.97
CA VAL A 376 -5.42 21.83 22.99
C VAL A 376 -6.76 21.32 23.54
N ALA A 377 -6.83 20.95 24.82
CA ALA A 377 -8.08 20.54 25.45
C ALA A 377 -9.11 21.68 25.48
N ILE A 378 -8.69 22.90 25.86
CA ILE A 378 -9.54 24.10 25.85
C ILE A 378 -10.04 24.39 24.43
N ASN A 379 -9.17 24.30 23.42
CA ASN A 379 -9.55 24.46 22.02
C ASN A 379 -10.62 23.43 21.60
N GLY A 380 -10.48 22.17 22.04
CA GLY A 380 -11.47 21.13 21.76
C GLY A 380 -12.83 21.39 22.38
N VAL A 381 -12.85 21.81 23.65
CA VAL A 381 -14.09 22.22 24.33
C VAL A 381 -14.71 23.44 23.66
N TRP A 382 -13.89 24.42 23.27
CA TRP A 382 -14.37 25.62 22.57
C TRP A 382 -15.05 25.28 21.24
N ILE A 383 -14.41 24.43 20.41
CA ILE A 383 -15.00 23.97 19.14
C ILE A 383 -16.34 23.27 19.40
N LEU A 384 -16.44 22.43 20.43
CA LEU A 384 -17.67 21.73 20.78
C LEU A 384 -18.80 22.72 21.16
N VAL A 385 -18.51 23.69 22.03
CA VAL A 385 -19.47 24.72 22.43
C VAL A 385 -19.91 25.55 21.23
N GLU A 386 -18.96 25.98 20.40
CA GLU A 386 -19.22 26.74 19.18
C GLU A 386 -20.16 25.96 18.25
N THR A 387 -19.91 24.67 18.01
CA THR A 387 -20.82 23.84 17.18
C THR A 387 -22.22 23.69 17.75
N TYR A 388 -22.37 23.62 19.08
CA TYR A 388 -23.67 23.55 19.72
C TYR A 388 -24.44 24.87 19.58
N THR A 389 -23.78 26.01 19.80
CA THR A 389 -24.37 27.35 19.66
C THR A 389 -24.76 27.70 18.22
N LEU A 390 -23.99 27.23 17.23
CA LEU A 390 -24.28 27.46 15.81
C LEU A 390 -25.51 26.67 15.35
N ASN A 391 -25.70 25.44 15.86
CA ASN A 391 -26.86 24.60 15.53
C ASN A 391 -28.20 25.21 16.00
N SER A 392 -28.17 26.12 16.99
CA SER A 392 -29.35 26.82 17.51
C SER A 392 -29.79 28.07 16.73
N GLY A 393 -29.21 28.36 15.55
CA GLY A 393 -29.79 29.35 14.62
C GLY A 393 -28.86 30.46 14.12
N PHE A 394 -27.53 30.26 14.10
CA PHE A 394 -26.62 31.24 13.51
C PHE A 394 -26.19 30.80 12.10
N SER A 395 -26.36 31.70 11.12
CA SER A 395 -25.94 31.49 9.73
C SER A 395 -24.46 31.10 9.67
N TRP A 396 -24.10 30.22 8.73
CA TRP A 396 -22.71 29.87 8.41
C TRP A 396 -21.98 31.12 7.92
N SER A 397 -21.58 31.97 8.86
CA SER A 397 -20.93 33.22 8.52
C SER A 397 -19.58 32.87 7.92
N ARG A 398 -19.32 33.39 6.72
CA ARG A 398 -18.04 33.29 5.99
C ARG A 398 -16.86 33.90 6.77
N PHE A 399 -17.11 34.45 7.95
CA PHE A 399 -16.11 35.04 8.84
C PHE A 399 -15.38 33.97 9.65
N VAL A 400 -14.06 34.06 9.64
CA VAL A 400 -13.20 33.26 10.51
C VAL A 400 -13.46 33.65 11.96
N PRO A 401 -13.78 32.71 12.85
CA PRO A 401 -13.92 33.00 14.26
C PRO A 401 -12.60 33.55 14.83
N TRP A 402 -12.66 34.64 15.62
CA TRP A 402 -11.47 35.19 16.26
C TRP A 402 -10.76 34.15 17.14
N SER A 403 -11.53 33.22 17.74
CA SER A 403 -11.03 32.10 18.54
C SER A 403 -10.03 31.24 17.75
N TYR A 404 -10.30 30.98 16.48
CA TYR A 404 -9.42 30.20 15.60
C TYR A 404 -8.08 30.92 15.39
N ILE A 405 -8.09 32.24 15.18
CA ILE A 405 -6.87 33.03 15.02
C ILE A 405 -6.05 32.99 16.31
N VAL A 406 -6.69 33.15 17.47
CA VAL A 406 -6.02 33.07 18.79
C VAL A 406 -5.35 31.71 18.97
N PHE A 407 -6.06 30.59 18.80
CA PHE A 407 -5.45 29.27 18.95
C PHE A 407 -4.34 29.01 17.92
N LEU A 408 -4.52 29.44 16.67
CA LEU A 408 -3.50 29.30 15.63
C LEU A 408 -2.22 30.08 15.96
N THR A 409 -2.33 31.30 16.49
CA THR A 409 -1.16 32.07 16.92
C THR A 409 -0.43 31.41 18.08
N ILE A 410 -1.14 30.84 19.06
CA ILE A 410 -0.53 30.08 20.16
C ILE A 410 0.25 28.87 19.62
N TYR A 411 -0.33 28.09 18.69
CA TYR A 411 0.37 26.97 18.06
C TYR A 411 1.54 27.42 17.19
N GLY A 412 1.44 28.56 16.51
CA GLY A 412 2.54 29.14 15.75
C GLY A 412 3.74 29.50 16.63
N VAL A 413 3.48 30.18 17.75
CA VAL A 413 4.51 30.54 18.74
C VAL A 413 5.13 29.29 19.36
N GLU A 414 4.32 28.29 19.71
CA GLU A 414 4.81 26.99 20.21
C GLU A 414 5.83 26.36 19.25
N VAL A 415 5.49 26.27 17.96
CA VAL A 415 6.35 25.68 16.93
C VAL A 415 7.63 26.47 16.75
N LEU A 416 7.55 27.81 16.72
CA LEU A 416 8.73 28.68 16.65
C LEU A 416 9.67 28.50 17.86
N LEU A 417 9.11 28.45 19.07
CA LEU A 417 9.88 28.20 20.31
C LEU A 417 10.55 26.83 20.29
N LYS A 418 9.84 25.78 19.83
CA LYS A 418 10.41 24.42 19.74
C LYS A 418 11.53 24.32 18.70
N ILE A 419 11.37 24.95 17.53
CA ILE A 419 12.40 24.93 16.47
C ILE A 419 13.65 25.67 16.94
N THR A 420 13.50 26.82 17.59
CA THR A 420 14.63 27.61 18.11
C THR A 420 15.30 26.94 19.32
N GLY A 421 14.54 26.35 20.24
CA GLY A 421 15.08 25.69 21.44
C GLY A 421 15.79 24.35 21.18
N LEU A 422 15.19 23.48 20.35
CA LEU A 422 15.75 22.14 20.06
C LEU A 422 16.70 22.16 18.85
N GLY A 423 16.53 23.13 17.96
CA GLY A 423 17.20 23.18 16.66
C GLY A 423 16.40 22.44 15.58
N PRO A 424 16.47 22.90 14.30
CA PRO A 424 15.68 22.30 13.21
C PRO A 424 15.92 20.80 13.03
N VAL A 425 17.16 20.34 13.13
CA VAL A 425 17.53 18.94 12.90
C VAL A 425 16.94 18.01 13.97
N ALA A 426 16.98 18.41 15.24
CA ALA A 426 16.40 17.63 16.33
C ALA A 426 14.86 17.71 16.31
N TYR A 427 14.30 18.89 15.99
CA TYR A 427 12.86 19.09 15.90
C TYR A 427 12.22 18.16 14.85
N PHE A 428 12.72 18.17 13.61
CA PHE A 428 12.20 17.33 12.52
C PHE A 428 12.56 15.85 12.65
N SER A 429 13.41 15.47 13.61
CA SER A 429 13.68 14.05 13.88
C SER A 429 12.51 13.32 14.54
N SER A 430 11.64 14.04 15.25
CA SER A 430 10.45 13.47 15.87
C SER A 430 9.24 13.60 14.95
N GLY A 431 8.62 12.47 14.59
CA GLY A 431 7.43 12.44 13.72
C GLY A 431 6.25 13.25 14.29
N TRP A 432 6.13 13.33 15.62
CA TRP A 432 5.10 14.10 16.29
C TRP A 432 5.30 15.62 16.18
N ASN A 433 6.54 16.08 16.19
CA ASN A 433 6.85 17.50 15.98
C ASN A 433 6.69 17.87 14.50
N LEU A 434 7.04 16.95 13.58
CA LEU A 434 6.78 17.11 12.15
C LEU A 434 5.26 17.23 11.87
N PHE A 435 4.43 16.43 12.55
CA PHE A 435 2.97 16.52 12.47
C PHE A 435 2.44 17.86 13.01
N ASP A 436 2.93 18.33 14.16
CA ASP A 436 2.51 19.63 14.70
C ASP A 436 2.85 20.76 13.73
N PHE A 437 4.07 20.73 13.19
CA PHE A 437 4.54 21.68 12.20
C PHE A 437 3.67 21.65 10.94
N SER A 438 3.43 20.47 10.36
CA SER A 438 2.63 20.37 9.13
C SER A 438 1.22 20.90 9.34
N VAL A 439 0.53 20.51 10.43
CA VAL A 439 -0.81 21.00 10.74
C VAL A 439 -0.83 22.52 10.97
N THR A 440 0.16 23.09 11.68
CA THR A 440 0.25 24.55 11.84
C THR A 440 0.48 25.26 10.51
N VAL A 441 1.40 24.77 9.67
CA VAL A 441 1.72 25.38 8.37
C VAL A 441 0.52 25.30 7.43
N PHE A 442 -0.17 24.16 7.37
CA PHE A 442 -1.40 24.03 6.61
C PHE A 442 -2.49 25.00 7.11
N ALA A 443 -2.65 25.15 8.42
CA ALA A 443 -3.62 26.10 8.99
C ALA A 443 -3.29 27.57 8.67
N PHE A 444 -2.00 27.96 8.70
CA PHE A 444 -1.55 29.28 8.26
C PHE A 444 -1.77 29.49 6.75
N LEU A 445 -1.45 28.49 5.92
CA LEU A 445 -1.71 28.55 4.48
C LEU A 445 -3.21 28.72 4.18
N GLY A 446 -4.08 28.02 4.91
CA GLY A 446 -5.53 28.18 4.79
C GLY A 446 -6.00 29.59 5.17
N LEU A 447 -5.47 30.15 6.26
CA LEU A 447 -5.81 31.52 6.68
C LEU A 447 -5.33 32.57 5.65
N ILE A 448 -4.10 32.42 5.14
CA ILE A 448 -3.55 33.31 4.11
C ILE A 448 -4.34 33.20 2.81
N ALA A 449 -4.67 31.99 2.35
CA ALA A 449 -5.46 31.78 1.14
C ALA A 449 -6.85 32.42 1.24
N LEU A 450 -7.48 32.34 2.42
CA LEU A 450 -8.75 33.00 2.68
C LEU A 450 -8.63 34.53 2.71
N ALA A 451 -7.51 35.07 3.21
CA ALA A 451 -7.24 36.51 3.17
C ALA A 451 -7.02 37.05 1.74
N PHE A 452 -6.68 36.18 0.78
CA PHE A 452 -6.61 36.48 -0.66
C PHE A 452 -7.91 36.12 -1.41
N ASP A 453 -9.03 35.93 -0.70
CA ASP A 453 -10.35 35.59 -1.26
C ASP A 453 -10.39 34.30 -2.12
N MET A 454 -9.48 33.36 -1.86
CA MET A 454 -9.46 32.06 -2.56
C MET A 454 -10.46 31.09 -1.91
N GLU A 455 -11.75 31.23 -2.25
CA GLU A 455 -12.86 30.45 -1.68
C GLU A 455 -12.65 28.92 -1.60
N PRO A 456 -12.03 28.24 -2.59
CA PRO A 456 -11.83 26.79 -2.53
C PRO A 456 -10.98 26.32 -1.36
N PHE A 457 -10.21 27.19 -0.69
CA PHE A 457 -9.34 26.80 0.43
C PHE A 457 -10.03 26.89 1.81
N TYR A 458 -11.30 27.31 1.88
CA TYR A 458 -12.04 27.37 3.14
C TYR A 458 -12.12 26.01 3.87
N PHE A 459 -12.07 24.89 3.14
CA PHE A 459 -12.05 23.55 3.76
C PHE A 459 -10.89 23.36 4.75
N ILE A 460 -9.76 24.07 4.59
CA ILE A 460 -8.63 23.98 5.50
C ILE A 460 -9.01 24.50 6.89
N VAL A 461 -9.82 25.56 6.96
CA VAL A 461 -10.34 26.11 8.22
C VAL A 461 -11.33 25.15 8.86
N VAL A 462 -12.13 24.45 8.05
CA VAL A 462 -13.07 23.40 8.52
C VAL A 462 -12.31 22.24 9.18
N LEU A 463 -11.09 21.93 8.72
CA LEU A 463 -10.25 20.89 9.28
C LEU A 463 -9.57 21.26 10.62
N ARG A 464 -9.93 22.39 11.27
CA ARG A 464 -9.43 22.80 12.60
C ARG A 464 -9.48 21.69 13.68
N PRO A 465 -10.44 20.75 13.73
CA PRO A 465 -10.42 19.67 14.74
C PRO A 465 -9.23 18.71 14.59
N LEU A 466 -8.55 18.66 13.44
CA LEU A 466 -7.34 17.85 13.27
C LEU A 466 -6.23 18.26 14.25
N GLN A 467 -6.24 19.51 14.74
CA GLN A 467 -5.31 19.98 15.76
C GLN A 467 -5.49 19.24 17.11
N LEU A 468 -6.68 18.69 17.38
CA LEU A 468 -6.97 17.92 18.59
C LEU A 468 -6.30 16.55 18.61
N LEU A 469 -5.87 16.04 17.45
CA LEU A 469 -5.09 14.79 17.34
C LEU A 469 -3.79 14.85 18.16
N ARG A 470 -3.33 16.07 18.51
CA ARG A 470 -2.20 16.27 19.44
C ARG A 470 -2.44 15.69 20.84
N LEU A 471 -3.69 15.60 21.29
CA LEU A 471 -4.04 14.99 22.58
C LEU A 471 -3.75 13.48 22.60
N PHE A 472 -3.75 12.81 21.44
CA PHE A 472 -3.42 11.39 21.36
C PHE A 472 -1.97 11.11 21.76
N LYS A 473 -1.10 12.12 21.75
CA LYS A 473 0.28 12.02 22.26
C LYS A 473 0.34 11.80 23.76
N ILE A 474 -0.72 12.06 24.53
CA ILE A 474 -0.69 11.95 25.99
C ILE A 474 -0.61 10.47 26.40
N LYS A 475 -1.46 9.61 25.82
CA LYS A 475 -1.54 8.19 26.18
C LYS A 475 -0.56 7.35 25.35
N GLN A 476 0.28 6.57 26.03
CA GLN A 476 1.23 5.64 25.39
C GLN A 476 0.54 4.67 24.42
N ARG A 477 -0.66 4.18 24.76
CA ARG A 477 -1.40 3.23 23.91
C ARG A 477 -1.67 3.80 22.51
N TYR A 478 -2.09 5.06 22.40
CA TYR A 478 -2.35 5.69 21.10
C TYR A 478 -1.05 5.94 20.32
N ARG A 479 0.04 6.31 21.02
CA ARG A 479 1.36 6.42 20.38
C ARG A 479 1.78 5.10 19.75
N ASN A 480 1.71 4.01 20.51
CA ASN A 480 2.05 2.68 20.00
C ASN A 480 1.20 2.32 18.76
N VAL A 481 -0.11 2.57 18.79
CA VAL A 481 -0.98 2.29 17.63
C VAL A 481 -0.55 3.08 16.39
N LEU A 482 -0.30 4.38 16.52
CA LEU A 482 0.10 5.22 15.38
C LEU A 482 1.51 4.87 14.88
N ASP A 483 2.44 4.59 15.79
CA ASP A 483 3.80 4.17 15.43
C ASP A 483 3.76 2.85 14.63
N THR A 484 2.97 1.86 15.09
CA THR A 484 2.78 0.61 14.34
C THR A 484 2.06 0.83 13.00
N MET A 485 1.09 1.74 12.93
CA MET A 485 0.38 2.06 11.68
C MET A 485 1.36 2.63 10.63
N PHE A 486 2.23 3.57 11.02
CA PHE A 486 3.22 4.16 10.11
C PHE A 486 4.31 3.16 9.71
N GLU A 487 4.71 2.27 10.62
CA GLU A 487 5.65 1.18 10.31
C GLU A 487 5.05 0.17 9.31
N LEU A 488 3.75 -0.14 9.44
CA LEU A 488 3.03 -1.08 8.57
C LEU A 488 2.52 -0.44 7.26
N PHE A 489 2.51 0.89 7.15
CA PHE A 489 1.92 1.61 6.02
C PHE A 489 2.42 1.13 4.65
N PRO A 490 3.73 0.94 4.39
CA PRO A 490 4.19 0.45 3.09
C PRO A 490 3.65 -0.94 2.75
N ARG A 491 3.46 -1.80 3.76
CA ARG A 491 2.87 -3.14 3.58
C ARG A 491 1.37 -3.03 3.28
N MET A 492 0.65 -2.18 4.01
CA MET A 492 -0.77 -1.90 3.75
C MET A 492 -1.00 -1.31 2.36
N ALA A 493 -0.17 -0.36 1.92
CA ALA A 493 -0.24 0.20 0.57
C ALA A 493 -0.07 -0.87 -0.51
N SER A 494 0.80 -1.87 -0.28
CA SER A 494 0.97 -2.98 -1.22
C SER A 494 -0.27 -3.89 -1.29
N LEU A 495 -1.00 -4.10 -0.19
CA LEU A 495 -2.28 -4.82 -0.17
C LEU A 495 -3.40 -3.98 -0.82
N GLY A 496 -3.46 -2.69 -0.54
CA GLY A 496 -4.36 -1.76 -1.23
C GLY A 496 -4.18 -1.80 -2.74
N LEU A 497 -2.94 -1.83 -3.23
CA LEU A 497 -2.68 -1.94 -4.67
C LEU A 497 -3.14 -3.29 -5.26
N THR A 498 -3.08 -4.39 -4.49
CA THR A 498 -3.66 -5.67 -4.95
C THR A 498 -5.18 -5.60 -5.12
N LEU A 499 -5.88 -4.92 -4.20
CA LEU A 499 -7.32 -4.69 -4.30
C LEU A 499 -7.67 -3.86 -5.54
N ILE A 500 -6.93 -2.77 -5.78
CA ILE A 500 -7.10 -1.91 -6.97
C ILE A 500 -6.94 -2.72 -8.26
N ILE A 501 -6.02 -3.68 -8.32
CA ILE A 501 -5.86 -4.56 -9.49
C ILE A 501 -7.10 -5.42 -9.73
N PHE A 502 -7.72 -5.97 -8.68
CA PHE A 502 -8.99 -6.70 -8.82
C PHE A 502 -10.10 -5.77 -9.31
N TYR A 503 -10.23 -4.58 -8.71
CA TYR A 503 -11.23 -3.60 -9.12
C TYR A 503 -11.05 -3.16 -10.56
N TYR A 504 -9.81 -2.95 -11.02
CA TYR A 504 -9.54 -2.61 -12.41
C TYR A 504 -10.08 -3.67 -13.38
N SER A 505 -9.78 -4.94 -13.13
CA SER A 505 -10.23 -6.05 -13.99
C SER A 505 -11.75 -6.12 -14.08
N PHE A 506 -12.44 -6.07 -12.93
CA PHE A 506 -13.90 -6.12 -12.88
C PHE A 506 -14.56 -4.86 -13.42
N ALA A 507 -13.96 -3.68 -13.23
CA ALA A 507 -14.46 -2.42 -13.77
C ALA A 507 -14.42 -2.41 -15.30
N ILE A 508 -13.34 -2.88 -15.92
CA ILE A 508 -13.25 -3.02 -17.38
C ILE A 508 -14.35 -3.93 -17.90
N VAL A 509 -14.51 -5.13 -17.31
CA VAL A 509 -15.57 -6.07 -17.69
C VAL A 509 -16.95 -5.39 -17.54
N GLY A 510 -17.21 -4.75 -16.39
CA GLY A 510 -18.48 -4.09 -16.14
C GLY A 510 -18.80 -2.95 -17.11
N MET A 511 -17.80 -2.13 -17.47
CA MET A 511 -17.95 -1.05 -18.43
C MET A 511 -18.30 -1.56 -19.84
N GLU A 512 -17.68 -2.66 -20.28
CA GLU A 512 -17.91 -3.22 -21.62
C GLU A 512 -19.29 -3.90 -21.74
N PHE A 513 -19.77 -4.56 -20.68
CA PHE A 513 -21.04 -5.30 -20.71
C PHE A 513 -22.26 -4.49 -20.28
N PHE A 514 -22.11 -3.53 -19.36
CA PHE A 514 -23.24 -2.79 -18.77
C PHE A 514 -23.30 -1.30 -19.20
N ALA A 515 -22.46 -0.87 -20.13
CA ALA A 515 -22.56 0.49 -20.69
C ALA A 515 -23.93 0.69 -21.37
N GLY A 516 -24.64 1.75 -20.97
CA GLY A 516 -25.92 2.12 -21.57
C GLY A 516 -27.07 1.16 -21.26
N VAL A 517 -26.98 0.38 -20.17
CA VAL A 517 -28.10 -0.46 -19.70
C VAL A 517 -28.99 0.28 -18.70
N VAL A 518 -28.40 1.11 -17.84
CA VAL A 518 -29.12 1.85 -16.78
C VAL A 518 -29.32 3.32 -17.19
N TYR A 519 -30.59 3.72 -17.31
CA TYR A 519 -31.00 5.10 -17.61
C TYR A 519 -31.89 5.66 -16.49
N PRO A 520 -32.00 7.00 -16.36
CA PRO A 520 -32.99 7.58 -15.47
C PRO A 520 -34.41 7.02 -15.76
N ASN A 521 -35.10 6.53 -14.72
CA ASN A 521 -36.43 5.92 -14.80
C ASN A 521 -36.54 4.57 -15.55
N CYS A 522 -35.46 3.79 -15.69
CA CYS A 522 -35.53 2.40 -16.15
C CYS A 522 -35.91 1.42 -15.02
N CYS A 523 -36.05 0.12 -15.33
CA CYS A 523 -36.28 -0.97 -14.36
C CYS A 523 -37.53 -0.79 -13.47
N LYS A 524 -38.67 -0.40 -14.05
CA LYS A 524 -39.97 -0.32 -13.37
C LYS A 524 -40.61 -1.68 -13.15
#